data_AF-A0A3D2RSS9-F1
#
_entry.id   AF-A0A3D2RSS9-F1
#
_cell.length_a   1.000
_cell.length_b   1.000
_cell.length_c   1.000
_cell.angle_alpha   90.00
_cell.angle_beta   90.00
_cell.angle_gamma   90.00
#
_symmetry.space_group_name_H-M   'P 1'
#
loop_
_entity.id
_entity.type
_entity.pdbx_description
1 polymer ?
#
loop_
_entity_poly.entity_id
_entity_poly.type
_entity_poly.pdbx_seq_one_letter_code
_entity_poly.pdbx_strand_id
1 'polypeptide(L)' 'FGIETGAALSAKLRKTDQVAVCFFGDGASNQGIFFEVMNHAAIWDLPVIYICENNQYGE' A
#
# COMPACT_ATOMS: atom_id res chain seq x y z
N PHE A 1 4.01 0.57 -3.65
CA PHE A 1 3.00 1.54 -3.14
C PHE A 1 1.75 1.60 -4.02
N GLY A 2 1.78 2.32 -5.15
CA GLY A 2 0.57 2.57 -5.95
C GLY A 2 0.02 1.36 -6.69
N ILE A 3 0.87 0.40 -7.06
CA ILE A 3 0.44 -0.83 -7.73
C ILE A 3 -0.43 -1.66 -6.78
N GLU A 4 -0.01 -1.80 -5.52
CA GLU A 4 -0.71 -2.57 -4.50
C GLU A 4 -2.01 -1.89 -4.08
N THR A 5 -2.03 -0.56 -3.96
CA THR A 5 -3.26 0.21 -3.77
C THR A 5 -4.23 0.01 -4.94
N GLY A 6 -3.74 0.01 -6.18
CA GLY A 6 -4.53 -0.28 -7.37
C GLY A 6 -5.06 -1.73 -7.40
N ALA A 7 -4.25 -2.69 -6.96
CA ALA A 7 -4.66 -4.08 -6.83
C ALA A 7 -5.77 -4.24 -5.77
N ALA A 8 -5.65 -3.57 -4.63
CA ALA A 8 -6.69 -3.55 -3.60
C ALA A 8 -7.97 -2.87 -4.08
N LEU A 9 -7.87 -1.78 -4.84
CA LEU A 9 -9.01 -1.16 -5.51
C LEU A 9 -9.69 -2.14 -6.47
N SER A 10 -8.91 -2.87 -7.28
CA SER A 10 -9.43 -3.90 -8.18
C SER A 10 -10.12 -5.04 -7.42
N ALA A 11 -9.56 -5.50 -6.29
CA ALA A 11 -10.19 -6.50 -5.44
C ALA A 11 -11.54 -6.01 -4.88
N LYS A 12 -11.60 -4.76 -4.41
CA LYS A 12 -12.84 -4.13 -3.92
C LYS A 12 -13.89 -3.99 -5.02
N LEU A 13 -13.51 -3.49 -6.20
CA LEU A 13 -14.43 -3.31 -7.33
C LEU A 13 -14.98 -4.63 -7.88
N ARG A 14 -14.14 -5.69 -7.91
CA ARG A 14 -14.54 -7.03 -8.33
C ARG A 14 -15.29 -7.82 -7.25
N LYS A 15 -15.43 -7.27 -6.04
CA LYS A 15 -16.07 -7.91 -4.88
C LYS A 15 -15.49 -9.29 -4.56
N THR A 16 -14.16 -9.38 -4.58
CA THR A 16 -13.44 -10.60 -4.21
C THR A 16 -12.88 -10.47 -2.80
N ASP A 17 -12.63 -11.60 -2.13
CA ASP A 17 -12.00 -11.62 -0.80
C ASP A 17 -10.46 -11.47 -0.83
N GLN A 18 -9.92 -10.94 -1.93
CA GLN A 18 -8.48 -10.74 -2.10
C GLN A 18 -8.01 -9.51 -1.33
N VAL A 19 -6.81 -9.62 -0.74
CA VAL A 19 -6.11 -8.53 -0.05
C VAL A 19 -4.77 -8.31 -0.75
N ALA A 20 -4.42 -7.05 -1.05
CA ALA A 20 -3.11 -6.72 -1.59
C ALA A 20 -2.12 -6.46 -0.44
N VAL A 21 -0.88 -6.92 -0.57
CA VAL A 21 0.17 -6.69 0.42
C VAL A 21 1.33 -5.95 -0.24
N CYS A 22 1.73 -4.82 0.34
CA CYS A 22 2.82 -3.98 -0.13
C CYS A 22 3.97 -4.07 0.87
N PHE A 23 5.04 -4.76 0.50
CA PHE A 23 6.31 -4.73 1.22
C PHE A 23 7.16 -3.56 0.72
N PHE A 24 7.83 -2.85 1.62
CA PHE A 24 8.71 -1.72 1.29
C PHE A 24 9.71 -1.48 2.41
N GLY A 25 10.89 -0.97 2.08
CA GLY A 25 11.92 -0.60 3.07
C GLY A 25 11.64 0.72 3.78
N ASP A 26 12.36 0.98 4.88
CA ASP A 26 12.23 2.22 5.65
C ASP A 26 12.64 3.46 4.85
N GLY A 27 13.57 3.35 3.90
CA GLY A 27 13.99 4.45 3.03
C GLY A 27 12.90 4.84 2.03
N ALA A 28 12.21 3.85 1.46
CA ALA A 28 11.10 4.04 0.53
C ALA A 28 9.90 4.77 1.17
N SER A 29 9.75 4.72 2.49
CA SER A 29 8.67 5.43 3.22
C SER A 29 8.72 6.95 3.10
N ASN A 30 9.89 7.53 2.77
CA ASN A 30 10.05 8.98 2.58
C ASN A 30 9.59 9.47 1.19
N GLN A 31 9.14 8.59 0.31
CA GLN A 31 8.64 8.96 -1.01
C GLN A 31 7.23 9.56 -0.90
N GLY A 32 6.99 10.72 -1.53
CA GLY A 32 5.69 11.41 -1.45
C GLY A 32 4.50 10.53 -1.84
N ILE A 33 4.70 9.68 -2.85
CA ILE A 33 3.69 8.72 -3.32
C ILE A 33 3.19 7.77 -2.23
N PHE A 34 4.02 7.45 -1.22
CA PHE A 34 3.61 6.61 -0.09
C PHE A 34 2.45 7.25 0.68
N PHE A 35 2.53 8.55 0.94
CA PHE A 35 1.49 9.30 1.65
C PHE A 35 0.22 9.47 0.82
N GLU A 36 0.37 9.72 -0.48
CA GLU A 36 -0.77 9.82 -1.40
C GLU A 36 -1.58 8.53 -1.41
N VAL A 37 -0.91 7.39 -1.58
CA VAL A 37 -1.60 6.10 -1.70
C VAL A 37 -2.16 5.60 -0.37
N MET A 38 -1.51 5.91 0.76
CA MET A 38 -2.08 5.63 2.09
C MET A 38 -3.37 6.42 2.31
N ASN A 39 -3.38 7.70 1.95
CA ASN A 39 -4.58 8.53 2.05
C ASN A 39 -5.72 7.96 1.19
N HIS A 40 -5.43 7.56 -0.05
CA HIS A 40 -6.42 6.91 -0.92
C HIS A 40 -6.93 5.58 -0.35
N ALA A 41 -6.03 4.73 0.17
CA ALA A 41 -6.40 3.47 0.77
C ALA A 41 -7.33 3.65 1.98
N ALA A 42 -7.08 4.65 2.82
CA ALA A 42 -7.89 4.94 4.00
C ALA A 42 -9.28 5.50 3.62
N ILE A 43 -9.34 6.52 2.77
CA ILE A 43 -10.62 7.16 2.38
C ILE A 43 -11.53 6.18 1.64
N TRP A 44 -10.95 5.32 0.82
CA TRP A 44 -11.72 4.34 0.05
C TRP A 44 -11.87 2.99 0.74
N ASP A 45 -11.39 2.84 1.97
CA ASP A 45 -11.48 1.59 2.76
C ASP A 45 -11.04 0.37 1.92
N LEU A 46 -9.82 0.45 1.39
CA LEU A 46 -9.29 -0.57 0.48
C LEU A 46 -8.68 -1.76 1.23
N PRO A 47 -8.83 -3.00 0.71
CA PRO A 47 -8.22 -4.19 1.29
C PRO A 47 -6.71 -4.27 0.96
N VAL A 48 -5.91 -3.40 1.57
CA VAL A 48 -4.45 -3.35 1.40
C VAL A 48 -3.73 -3.37 2.76
N ILE A 49 -2.63 -4.11 2.83
CA ILE A 49 -1.73 -4.14 3.98
C ILE A 49 -0.38 -3.56 3.53
N TYR A 50 0.06 -2.49 4.20
CA TYR A 50 1.39 -1.92 4.01
C TYR A 50 2.34 -2.46 5.09
N ILE A 51 3.43 -3.10 4.68
CA ILE A 51 4.45 -3.70 5.56
C ILE A 51 5.77 -2.98 5.33
N CYS A 52 6.19 -2.20 6.33
CA CYS A 52 7.49 -1.54 6.35
C CYS A 52 8.55 -2.51 6.92
N GLU A 53 9.52 -2.88 6.09
CA GLU A 53 10.69 -3.65 6.44
C GLU A 53 11.79 -2.70 6.93
N ASN A 54 11.69 -2.30 8.19
CA ASN A 54 12.66 -1.39 8.80
C ASN A 54 13.90 -2.16 9.28
N ASN A 55 14.95 -2.14 8.45
CA ASN A 55 16.23 -2.76 8.74
C ASN A 55 17.29 -1.75 9.24
N GLN A 56 16.90 -0.49 9.43
CA GLN A 56 17.74 0.66 9.84
C GLN A 56 18.75 1.14 8.79
N TYR A 57 18.71 0.60 7.58
CA TYR A 57 19.53 0.99 6.44
C TYR A 57 18.59 1.28 5.26
N GLY A 58 18.41 2.56 4.95
CA GLY A 58 17.40 2.99 3.99
C GLY A 58 17.45 2.25 2.65
N GLU A 59 16.41 1.45 2.42
CA GLU A 59 16.05 0.78 1.16
C GLU A 59 14.70 1.27 0.65
#